data_AF-A0A2E0RNJ0-F1
#
_entry.id   AF-A0A2E0RNJ0-F1
#
_cell.length_a   1.000
_cell.length_b   1.000
_cell.length_c   1.000
_cell.angle_alpha   90.00
_cell.angle_beta   90.00
_cell.angle_gamma   90.00
#
_symmetry.space_group_name_H-M   'P 1'
#
loop_
_entity.id
_entity.type
_entity.pdbx_description
1 polymer ?
#
loop_
_entity_poly.entity_id
_entity_poly.type
_entity_poly.pdbx_seq_one_letter_code
_entity_poly.pdbx_strand_id
1 'polypeptide(L)'
;DEFAACGLSAVPSRSIRPPMVGESKANFECVVTQIVDIGHPDNGNALVIGEAVEIHVVASLLDGTRVDQAALRAIGRHVGNGYSRATDLFDITRPP
;
A
#
# COMPACT_ATOMS: atom_id res chain seq x y z
N ASP A 1 13.92 -7.84 13.41
CA ASP A 1 13.46 -7.44 12.06
C ASP A 1 12.89 -6.03 12.13
N GLU A 2 12.49 -5.46 11.01
CA GLU A 2 11.92 -4.12 10.90
C GLU A 2 10.57 -4.02 11.62
N PHE A 3 9.80 -5.10 11.72
CA PHE A 3 8.56 -5.14 12.51
C PHE A 3 8.84 -4.81 13.98
N ALA A 4 9.78 -5.52 14.60
CA ALA A 4 10.16 -5.28 15.99
C ALA A 4 10.79 -3.90 16.19
N ALA A 5 11.63 -3.45 15.26
CA ALA A 5 12.29 -2.14 15.33
C ALA A 5 11.29 -0.97 15.27
N CYS A 6 10.20 -1.14 14.52
CA CYS A 6 9.15 -0.14 14.35
C CYS A 6 7.97 -0.31 15.32
N GLY A 7 7.95 -1.38 16.13
CA GLY A 7 6.83 -1.70 17.02
C GLY A 7 5.54 -2.07 16.28
N LEU A 8 5.67 -2.69 15.10
CA LEU A 8 4.54 -3.12 14.27
C LEU A 8 4.31 -4.63 14.39
N SER A 9 3.07 -5.06 14.21
CA SER A 9 2.66 -6.46 14.30
C SER A 9 2.72 -7.13 12.93
N ALA A 10 3.46 -8.24 12.80
CA ALA A 10 3.40 -9.10 11.64
C ALA A 10 2.19 -10.04 11.74
N VAL A 11 1.26 -9.98 10.79
CA VAL A 11 0.02 -10.78 10.77
C VAL A 11 0.07 -11.76 9.61
N PRO A 12 -0.35 -13.03 9.77
CA PRO A 12 -0.34 -14.00 8.69
C PRO A 12 -1.27 -13.58 7.54
N SER A 13 -0.77 -13.75 6.33
CA SER A 13 -1.53 -13.64 5.07
C SER A 13 -2.41 -14.89 4.86
N ARG A 14 -3.44 -14.76 4.01
CA ARG A 14 -4.38 -15.85 3.66
C ARG A 14 -3.89 -16.69 2.49
N SER A 15 -3.36 -16.05 1.46
CA SER A 15 -3.08 -16.63 0.14
C SER A 15 -1.58 -16.67 -0.18
N ILE A 16 -0.75 -15.89 0.51
CA ILE A 16 0.72 -15.87 0.34
C ILE A 16 1.46 -16.16 1.65
N ARG A 17 2.77 -16.46 1.55
CA ARG A 17 3.65 -16.72 2.71
C ARG A 17 4.08 -15.46 3.49
N PRO A 18 4.45 -14.33 2.84
CA PRO A 18 4.89 -13.14 3.57
C PRO A 18 3.79 -12.56 4.46
N PRO A 19 4.12 -12.02 5.66
CA PRO A 19 3.12 -11.44 6.55
C PRO A 19 2.69 -10.03 6.10
N MET A 20 1.53 -9.61 6.59
CA MET A 20 1.01 -8.24 6.48
C MET A 20 1.35 -7.40 7.71
N VAL A 21 1.22 -6.08 7.59
CA VAL A 21 1.30 -5.13 8.73
C VAL A 21 -0.07 -5.05 9.40
N GLY A 22 -0.14 -5.50 10.65
CA GLY A 22 -1.38 -5.58 11.42
C GLY A 22 -2.05 -4.23 11.69
N GLU A 23 -1.26 -3.18 11.84
CA GLU A 23 -1.76 -1.81 12.05
C GLU A 23 -2.21 -1.13 10.75
N SER A 24 -1.94 -1.72 9.58
CA SER A 24 -2.38 -1.14 8.30
C SER A 24 -3.88 -1.36 8.10
N LYS A 25 -4.59 -0.29 7.72
CA LYS A 25 -6.02 -0.32 7.44
C LYS A 25 -6.37 -1.01 6.11
N ALA A 26 -5.39 -1.14 5.22
CA ALA A 26 -5.52 -1.83 3.95
C ALA A 26 -4.22 -2.55 3.59
N ASN A 27 -4.31 -3.79 3.11
CA ASN A 27 -3.16 -4.58 2.65
C ASN A 27 -3.54 -5.31 1.35
N PHE A 28 -2.55 -5.50 0.48
CA PHE A 28 -2.67 -6.32 -0.72
C PHE A 28 -1.74 -7.52 -0.57
N GLU A 29 -2.28 -8.71 -0.77
CA GLU A 29 -1.46 -9.89 -0.99
C GLU A 29 -1.18 -9.99 -2.48
N CYS A 30 0.11 -10.00 -2.84
CA CYS A 30 0.53 -10.00 -4.24
C CYS A 30 1.45 -11.18 -4.56
N VAL A 31 1.30 -11.74 -5.75
CA VAL A 31 2.26 -12.67 -6.36
C VAL A 31 3.05 -11.92 -7.42
N VAL A 32 4.38 -12.01 -7.37
CA VAL A 32 5.24 -11.37 -8.37
C VAL A 32 5.05 -12.05 -9.72
N THR A 33 4.73 -11.28 -10.74
CA THR A 33 4.56 -11.76 -12.12
C THR A 33 5.77 -11.43 -12.98
N GLN A 34 6.41 -10.29 -12.73
CA GLN A 34 7.58 -9.86 -13.48
C GLN A 34 8.46 -8.93 -12.63
N ILE A 35 9.77 -9.00 -12.85
CA ILE A 35 10.76 -8.04 -12.34
C ILE A 35 11.51 -7.51 -13.56
N VAL A 36 11.56 -6.19 -13.71
CA VAL A 36 12.32 -5.51 -14.76
C VAL A 36 13.40 -4.68 -14.11
N ASP A 37 14.66 -5.02 -14.34
CA ASP A 37 15.79 -4.21 -13.88
C ASP A 37 15.84 -2.89 -14.67
N ILE A 38 15.98 -1.78 -13.97
CA ILE A 38 15.97 -0.43 -14.55
C ILE A 38 17.25 0.30 -14.17
N GLY A 39 17.91 0.90 -15.16
CA GLY A 39 19.09 1.73 -14.96
C GLY A 39 20.39 0.94 -14.94
N HIS A 40 21.42 1.50 -14.29
CA HIS A 40 22.75 0.90 -14.29
C HIS A 40 22.77 -0.35 -13.36
N PRO A 41 23.43 -1.45 -13.76
CA PRO A 41 23.51 -2.67 -12.95
C PRO A 41 24.00 -2.45 -11.52
N ASP A 42 24.93 -1.51 -11.31
CA ASP A 42 25.49 -1.21 -9.99
C ASP A 42 24.55 -0.42 -9.07
N ASN A 43 23.49 0.19 -9.62
CA ASN A 43 22.55 1.02 -8.86
C ASN A 43 21.31 0.24 -8.39
N GLY A 44 21.12 -1.00 -8.84
CA GLY A 44 20.18 -1.97 -8.25
C GLY A 44 18.71 -1.55 -8.21
N ASN A 45 18.20 -0.83 -9.21
CA ASN A 45 16.77 -0.48 -9.26
C ASN A 45 15.98 -1.51 -10.09
N ALA A 46 14.77 -1.84 -9.63
CA ALA A 46 13.88 -2.72 -10.36
C ALA A 46 12.43 -2.23 -10.28
N LEU A 47 11.69 -2.38 -11.38
CA LEU A 47 10.24 -2.35 -11.41
C LEU A 47 9.71 -3.75 -11.13
N VAL A 48 9.06 -3.90 -9.98
CA VAL A 48 8.40 -5.16 -9.58
C VAL A 48 6.91 -5.06 -9.94
N ILE A 49 6.44 -5.98 -10.76
CA ILE A 49 5.04 -6.10 -11.17
C ILE A 49 4.46 -7.31 -10.44
N GLY A 50 3.35 -7.10 -9.74
CA GLY A 50 2.66 -8.14 -8.99
C GLY A 50 1.16 -8.15 -9.27
N GLU A 51 0.58 -9.35 -9.26
CA GLU A 51 -0.86 -9.57 -9.30
C GLU A 51 -1.41 -9.56 -7.88
N ALA A 52 -2.42 -8.73 -7.61
CA ALA A 52 -3.13 -8.73 -6.33
C ALA A 52 -4.09 -9.92 -6.26
N VAL A 53 -3.81 -10.88 -5.39
CA VAL A 53 -4.59 -12.12 -5.22
C VAL A 53 -5.58 -12.06 -4.07
N GLU A 54 -5.38 -11.16 -3.09
CA GLU A 54 -6.32 -10.89 -2.00
C GLU A 54 -6.18 -9.41 -1.58
N ILE A 55 -7.31 -8.77 -1.24
CA ILE A 55 -7.34 -7.39 -0.74
C ILE A 55 -8.00 -7.39 0.63
N HIS A 56 -7.27 -6.88 1.63
CA HIS A 56 -7.78 -6.69 2.98
C HIS A 56 -8.01 -5.23 3.23
N VAL A 57 -9.23 -4.85 3.60
CA VAL A 57 -9.56 -3.51 4.06
C VAL A 57 -10.39 -3.65 5.33
N VAL A 58 -10.09 -2.85 6.35
CA VAL A 58 -10.90 -2.85 7.57
C VAL A 58 -12.35 -2.49 7.23
N ALA A 59 -13.30 -3.27 7.71
CA ALA A 59 -14.70 -3.19 7.28
C ALA A 59 -15.32 -1.79 7.47
N SER A 60 -14.87 -1.04 8.48
CA SER A 60 -15.34 0.33 8.74
C SER A 60 -14.96 1.34 7.66
N LEU A 61 -14.05 1.00 6.74
CA LEU A 61 -13.67 1.86 5.60
C LEU A 61 -14.36 1.46 4.30
N LEU A 62 -15.13 0.38 4.27
CA LEU A 62 -15.78 -0.10 3.05
C LEU A 62 -17.26 0.29 3.03
N ASP A 63 -17.65 1.02 2.00
CA ASP A 63 -19.04 1.23 1.59
C ASP A 63 -19.31 0.41 0.32
N GLY A 64 -19.80 -0.81 0.51
CA GLY A 64 -19.94 -1.80 -0.56
C GLY A 64 -18.60 -2.14 -1.19
N THR A 65 -18.36 -1.66 -2.41
CA THR A 65 -17.10 -1.87 -3.16
C THR A 65 -16.18 -0.65 -3.11
N ARG A 66 -16.52 0.41 -2.38
CA ARG A 66 -15.77 1.66 -2.33
C ARG A 66 -15.06 1.81 -0.99
N VAL A 67 -13.82 2.29 -1.03
CA VAL A 67 -13.05 2.67 0.17
C VAL A 67 -13.30 4.14 0.48
N ASP A 68 -13.67 4.43 1.72
CA ASP A 68 -13.69 5.79 2.26
C ASP A 68 -12.26 6.33 2.36
N GLN A 69 -11.89 7.17 1.39
CA GLN A 69 -10.55 7.74 1.30
C GLN A 69 -10.24 8.69 2.45
N ALA A 70 -11.24 9.44 2.93
CA ALA A 70 -11.05 10.38 4.02
C ALA A 70 -10.77 9.64 5.34
N ALA A 71 -11.51 8.56 5.61
CA ALA A 71 -11.31 7.72 6.80
C ALA A 71 -10.05 6.84 6.71
N LEU A 72 -9.60 6.48 5.50
CA LEU A 72 -8.33 5.76 5.30
C LEU A 72 -7.15 6.56 5.85
N ARG A 73 -7.14 7.89 5.65
CA ARG A 73 -6.08 8.81 6.12
C ARG A 73 -4.69 8.41 5.61
N ALA A 74 -4.60 8.07 4.32
CA ALA A 74 -3.33 7.76 3.68
C ALA A 74 -2.36 8.97 3.75
N ILE A 75 -1.05 8.67 3.71
CA ILE A 75 0.01 9.67 3.69
C ILE A 75 0.72 9.67 2.33
N GLY A 76 1.11 10.85 1.86
CA GLY A 76 1.95 11.02 0.67
C GLY A 76 3.40 11.25 1.07
N ARG A 77 4.36 10.70 0.30
CA ARG A 77 5.80 10.92 0.50
C ARG A 77 6.30 12.06 -0.40
N HIS A 78 7.15 12.92 0.15
CA HIS A 78 7.83 14.00 -0.56
C HIS A 78 9.35 13.89 -0.40
N VAL A 79 10.07 14.88 -0.94
CA VAL A 79 11.54 14.99 -0.84
C VAL A 79 12.03 14.95 0.61
N GLY A 80 13.14 14.26 0.84
CA GLY A 80 13.73 14.09 2.16
C GLY A 80 12.76 13.39 3.12
N ASN A 81 12.56 13.99 4.29
CA ASN A 81 11.66 13.51 5.35
C ASN A 81 10.28 14.20 5.32
N GLY A 82 9.91 14.81 4.19
CA GLY A 82 8.60 15.46 4.03
C GLY A 82 7.48 14.47 3.75
N TYR A 83 6.32 14.68 4.40
CA TYR A 83 5.10 13.89 4.22
C TYR A 83 3.86 14.80 4.19
N SER A 84 2.83 14.40 3.44
CA SER A 84 1.51 15.03 3.46
C SER A 84 0.45 14.11 4.03
N ARG A 85 -0.60 14.68 4.62
CA ARG A 85 -1.82 13.96 5.03
C ARG A 85 -2.90 14.20 3.98
N ALA A 86 -3.69 13.17 3.66
CA ALA A 86 -4.85 13.30 2.79
C ALA A 86 -6.05 13.95 3.52
N THR A 87 -5.96 15.23 3.85
CA THR A 87 -7.01 15.95 4.63
C THR A 87 -7.81 16.97 3.83
N ASP A 88 -7.38 17.30 2.61
CA ASP A 88 -8.02 18.29 1.74
C ASP A 88 -8.40 17.63 0.41
N LEU A 89 -9.30 16.65 0.49
CA LEU A 89 -9.82 15.92 -0.66
C LEU A 89 -11.06 16.64 -1.21
N PHE A 90 -11.14 16.80 -2.52
CA PHE A 90 -12.28 17.39 -3.20
C PHE A 90 -12.50 16.71 -4.55
N ASP A 91 -13.76 16.66 -4.98
CA ASP A 91 -14.16 16.04 -6.24
C ASP A 91 -14.22 17.07 -7.37
N ILE A 92 -13.71 16.68 -8.54
CA ILE A 92 -13.89 17.41 -9.79
C ILE A 92 -14.71 16.52 -10.73
N THR A 93 -15.89 17.00 -11.14
CA THR A 93 -16.68 16.31 -12.17
C THR A 93 -15.91 16.34 -13.50
N ARG A 94 -15.71 15.17 -14.10
CA ARG A 94 -15.11 15.06 -15.43
C ARG A 94 -15.95 15.87 -16.44
N PRO A 95 -15.35 16.81 -17.22
CA PRO A 95 -16.06 17.48 -18.30
C PRO A 95 -16.63 16.45 -19.30
N PRO A 96 -17.77 16.75 -19.95
CA PRO A 96 -18.37 15.88 -20.95
C PRO A 96 -17.43 15.62 -22.14
#